data_AF-A0A3D3P8V3-F1
#
_entry.id   AF-A0A3D3P8V3-F1
#
_cell.length_a   1.000
_cell.length_b   1.000
_cell.length_c   1.000
_cell.angle_alpha   90.00
_cell.angle_beta   90.00
_cell.angle_gamma   90.00
#
_symmetry.space_group_name_H-M   'P 1'
#
loop_
_entity.id
_entity.type
_entity.pdbx_description
1 polymer ?
#
loop_
_entity_poly.entity_id
_entity_poly.type
_entity_poly.pdbx_seq_one_letter_code
_entity_poly.pdbx_strand_id
1 'polypeptide(L)'
;MFLFKSAFFEMLICIILNRQMRSVGYDFPMQIRFLKLVVALFLMLATGSPFVGAGEVRTWTSIDGRTLEAEFIIANERNVTLRRKSDRKRFTLSLDKISEGDRKWVAEALENLDGPGEKEPSGIFEGRLTEDWEKMEYESLKFRFYSEKRMSSKKRHPLLIFLHGRGSGGSDNEKQLNGIVRNFAQGRFHKKNPSFIFAPQCPDDSKGWRGEYLADV
;
A
#
# COMPACT_ATOMS: atom_id res chain seq x y z
N MET A 1 2.13 -29.08 -5.53
CA MET A 1 3.34 -29.93 -5.35
C MET A 1 4.61 -29.05 -5.31
N PHE A 2 4.70 -28.12 -4.35
CA PHE A 2 5.91 -27.28 -4.12
C PHE A 2 6.20 -27.01 -2.63
N LEU A 3 5.28 -27.35 -1.71
CA LEU A 3 5.47 -27.22 -0.26
C LEU A 3 6.24 -28.38 0.40
N PHE A 4 6.53 -29.45 -0.34
CA PHE A 4 7.23 -30.63 0.20
C PHE A 4 8.77 -30.60 0.04
N LYS A 5 9.35 -29.63 -0.69
CA LYS A 5 10.81 -29.55 -0.87
C LYS A 5 11.55 -28.73 0.20
N SER A 6 10.86 -27.84 0.92
CA SER A 6 11.51 -26.97 1.92
C SER A 6 11.85 -27.70 3.23
N ALA A 7 10.98 -28.60 3.69
CA ALA A 7 11.19 -29.34 4.94
C ALA A 7 12.37 -30.32 4.85
N PHE A 8 12.64 -30.87 3.67
CA PHE A 8 13.76 -31.78 3.45
C PHE A 8 15.12 -31.07 3.48
N PHE A 9 15.18 -29.79 3.09
CA PHE A 9 16.43 -29.04 3.08
C PHE A 9 16.87 -28.64 4.50
N GLU A 10 15.93 -28.19 5.34
CA GLU A 10 16.24 -27.84 6.74
C GLU A 10 16.61 -29.06 7.59
N MET A 11 15.98 -30.21 7.32
CA MET A 11 16.31 -31.46 8.00
C MET A 11 17.72 -31.95 7.61
N LEU A 12 18.10 -31.79 6.34
CA LEU A 12 19.42 -32.19 5.85
C LEU A 12 20.55 -31.32 6.42
N ILE A 13 20.34 -30.00 6.54
CA ILE A 13 21.31 -29.10 7.18
C ILE A 13 21.50 -29.45 8.67
N CYS A 14 20.41 -29.74 9.39
CA CYS A 14 20.48 -30.18 10.78
C CYS A 14 21.26 -31.49 10.94
N ILE A 15 21.08 -32.45 10.02
CA ILE A 15 21.79 -33.74 10.05
C ILE A 15 23.27 -33.55 9.74
N ILE A 16 23.62 -32.72 8.74
CA ILE A 16 25.02 -32.46 8.36
C ILE A 16 25.76 -31.77 9.50
N LEU A 17 25.17 -30.73 10.11
CA LEU A 17 25.78 -30.01 11.23
C LEU A 17 25.92 -30.90 12.47
N ASN A 18 24.93 -31.74 12.77
CA ASN A 18 25.01 -32.69 13.89
C ASN A 18 26.11 -33.74 13.66
N ARG A 19 26.26 -34.24 12.42
CA ARG A 19 27.32 -35.19 12.06
C ARG A 19 28.71 -34.56 12.14
N GLN A 20 28.85 -33.30 11.72
CA GLN A 20 30.13 -32.60 11.76
C GLN A 20 30.54 -32.25 13.20
N MET A 21 29.60 -31.85 14.05
CA MET A 21 29.87 -31.52 15.46
C MET A 21 30.25 -32.74 16.32
N ARG A 22 29.65 -33.91 16.06
CA ARG A 22 30.05 -35.17 16.72
C ARG A 22 31.48 -35.59 16.38
N SER A 23 31.95 -35.28 15.17
CA SER A 23 33.33 -35.60 14.76
C SER A 23 34.39 -34.80 15.53
N VAL A 24 33.99 -33.73 16.23
CA VAL A 24 34.88 -32.86 17.02
C VAL A 24 34.70 -33.06 18.54
N GLY A 25 34.01 -34.12 18.97
CA GLY A 25 33.95 -34.54 20.38
C GLY A 25 33.01 -33.76 21.30
N TYR A 26 32.11 -32.93 20.75
CA TYR A 26 31.12 -32.20 21.53
C TYR A 26 29.80 -32.99 21.65
N ASP A 27 29.52 -33.53 22.84
CA ASP A 27 28.25 -34.19 23.16
C ASP A 27 27.47 -33.29 24.14
N PHE A 28 26.55 -32.48 23.61
CA PHE A 28 25.58 -31.74 24.42
C PHE A 28 24.16 -32.15 24.00
N PRO A 29 23.23 -32.39 24.95
CA PRO A 29 21.81 -32.41 24.65
C PRO A 29 21.38 -30.96 24.40
N MET A 30 21.61 -30.48 23.18
CA MET A 30 21.26 -29.14 22.77
C MET A 30 19.73 -29.04 22.75
N GLN A 31 19.15 -28.56 23.85
CA GLN A 31 17.76 -28.13 23.91
C GLN A 31 17.51 -27.19 22.72
N ILE A 32 16.73 -27.67 21.75
CA ILE A 32 16.43 -27.08 20.43
C ILE A 32 16.03 -25.58 20.50
N ARG A 33 15.68 -25.09 21.69
CA ARG A 33 15.36 -23.69 21.98
C ARG A 33 16.57 -22.73 21.97
N PHE A 34 17.78 -23.16 22.35
CA PHE A 34 18.94 -22.26 22.42
C PHE A 34 19.59 -21.98 21.05
N LEU A 35 19.57 -22.96 20.13
CA LEU A 35 20.10 -22.77 18.77
C LEU A 35 19.24 -21.82 17.93
N LYS A 36 17.91 -21.82 18.16
CA LYS A 36 16.99 -20.86 17.53
C LYS A 36 17.28 -19.42 17.93
N LEU A 37 17.74 -19.17 19.16
CA LEU A 37 18.01 -17.82 19.66
C LEU A 37 19.31 -17.24 19.09
N VAL A 38 20.36 -18.06 18.93
CA VAL A 38 21.66 -17.61 18.39
C VAL A 38 21.62 -17.44 16.86
N VAL A 39 20.90 -18.30 16.14
CA VAL A 39 20.68 -18.15 14.68
C VAL A 39 19.77 -16.96 14.37
N ALA A 40 18.74 -16.71 15.18
CA ALA A 40 17.89 -15.52 15.02
C ALA A 40 18.62 -14.20 15.30
N LEU A 41 19.60 -14.19 16.22
CA LEU A 41 20.40 -13.00 16.52
C LEU A 41 21.47 -12.72 15.46
N PHE A 42 21.99 -13.74 14.78
CA PHE A 42 22.98 -13.59 13.69
C PHE A 42 22.37 -13.35 12.31
N LEU A 43 21.10 -13.74 12.05
CA LEU A 43 20.41 -13.37 10.81
C LEU A 43 19.80 -11.96 10.82
N MET A 44 19.62 -11.33 11.99
CA MET A 44 19.20 -9.93 12.11
C MET A 44 20.26 -8.92 11.62
N LEU A 45 21.53 -9.34 11.49
CA LEU A 45 22.63 -8.49 11.01
C LEU A 45 22.92 -8.60 9.51
N ALA A 46 22.25 -9.51 8.78
CA ALA A 46 22.51 -9.74 7.35
C ALA A 46 21.32 -9.48 6.42
N THR A 47 20.15 -9.13 6.96
CA THR A 47 19.03 -8.62 6.16
C THR A 47 18.58 -7.29 6.74
N GLY A 48 19.40 -6.25 6.51
CA GLY A 48 18.92 -4.88 6.52
C GLY A 48 17.93 -4.71 5.36
N SER A 49 16.76 -5.30 5.48
CA SER A 49 15.61 -4.91 4.68
C SER A 49 14.99 -3.74 5.44
N PRO A 50 15.19 -2.48 5.00
CA PRO A 50 14.43 -1.38 5.56
C PRO A 50 12.96 -1.68 5.26
N PHE A 51 12.22 -2.05 6.30
CA PHE A 51 10.78 -2.16 6.20
C PHE A 51 10.24 -0.75 6.04
N VAL A 52 10.04 -0.29 4.80
CA VAL A 52 9.51 1.04 4.51
C VAL A 52 8.02 1.06 4.87
N GLY A 53 7.74 1.40 6.12
CA GLY A 53 6.38 1.48 6.65
C GLY A 53 5.90 2.93 6.75
N ALA A 54 4.81 3.27 6.06
CA ALA A 54 3.98 4.39 6.49
C ALA A 54 3.62 4.15 7.97
N GLY A 55 4.04 5.04 8.88
CA GLY A 55 3.98 4.78 10.33
C GLY A 55 5.33 4.76 11.04
N GLU A 56 6.44 4.58 10.33
CA GLU A 56 7.77 4.52 10.91
C GLU A 56 8.29 5.91 11.30
N VAL A 57 8.69 6.07 12.56
CA VAL A 57 9.34 7.28 13.08
C VAL A 57 10.84 7.20 12.81
N ARG A 58 11.37 8.18 12.09
CA ARG A 58 12.81 8.31 11.79
C ARG A 58 13.31 9.71 12.10
N THR A 59 14.63 9.86 12.11
CA THR A 59 15.29 11.16 12.15
C THR A 59 15.33 11.75 10.73
N TRP A 60 14.81 12.97 10.59
CA TRP A 60 14.86 13.79 9.40
C TRP A 60 15.85 14.93 9.62
N THR A 61 16.56 15.31 8.58
CA THR A 61 17.61 16.33 8.62
C THR A 61 17.28 17.43 7.61
N SER A 62 17.32 18.68 8.08
CA SER A 62 17.21 19.89 7.28
C SER A 62 18.53 20.17 6.55
N ILE A 63 18.49 20.96 5.48
CA ILE A 63 19.69 21.35 4.72
C ILE A 63 20.74 22.09 5.56
N ASP A 64 20.31 22.74 6.64
CA ASP A 64 21.17 23.42 7.62
C ASP A 64 21.65 22.51 8.77
N GLY A 65 21.39 21.20 8.69
CA GLY A 65 21.84 20.21 9.66
C GLY A 65 20.96 20.03 10.89
N ARG A 66 19.88 20.81 11.05
CA ARG A 66 18.91 20.59 12.13
C ARG A 66 18.17 19.28 11.96
N THR A 67 17.93 18.56 13.04
CA THR A 67 17.26 17.25 13.01
C THR A 67 15.88 17.27 13.66
N LEU A 68 15.04 16.31 13.27
CA LEU A 68 13.69 16.12 13.79
C LEU A 68 13.27 14.66 13.76
N GLU A 69 12.74 14.14 14.86
CA GLU A 69 12.05 12.84 14.84
C GLU A 69 10.61 13.00 14.33
N ALA A 70 10.31 12.37 13.20
CA ALA A 70 8.99 12.41 12.59
C ALA A 70 8.66 11.14 11.82
N GLU A 71 7.37 10.87 11.75
CA GLU A 71 6.78 9.78 10.97
C GLU A 71 6.53 10.23 9.53
N PHE A 72 6.90 9.39 8.56
CA PHE A 72 6.53 9.57 7.15
C PHE A 72 5.05 9.32 6.94
N ILE A 73 4.34 10.28 6.33
CA ILE A 73 2.92 10.13 5.98
C ILE A 73 2.77 9.91 4.47
N ILE A 74 3.27 10.84 3.66
CA ILE A 74 3.19 10.79 2.20
C ILE A 74 4.22 11.75 1.59
N ALA A 75 4.64 11.48 0.36
CA ALA A 75 5.42 12.40 -0.44
C ALA A 75 4.90 12.46 -1.89
N ASN A 76 5.39 13.44 -2.61
CA ASN A 76 5.38 13.51 -4.08
C ASN A 76 6.75 14.03 -4.54
N GLU A 77 6.91 14.29 -5.84
CA GLU A 77 8.17 14.76 -6.43
C GLU A 77 8.68 16.11 -5.88
N ARG A 78 7.85 16.87 -5.14
CA ARG A 78 8.19 18.22 -4.66
C ARG A 78 8.23 18.35 -3.15
N ASN A 79 7.37 17.60 -2.46
CA ASN A 79 7.11 17.79 -1.04
C ASN A 79 6.97 16.46 -0.29
N VAL A 80 7.29 16.49 1.00
CA VAL A 80 7.03 15.42 1.95
C VAL A 80 6.15 15.93 3.09
N THR A 81 5.16 15.12 3.49
CA THR A 81 4.31 15.38 4.65
C THR A 81 4.70 14.45 5.78
N LEU A 82 4.99 15.05 6.92
CA LEU A 82 5.51 14.40 8.11
C LEU A 82 4.58 14.62 9.29
N ARG A 83 4.59 13.68 10.23
CA ARG A 83 3.95 13.82 11.52
C ARG A 83 5.00 13.80 12.62
N ARG A 84 5.22 14.94 13.26
CA ARG A 84 6.23 15.09 14.32
C ARG A 84 5.94 14.14 15.48
N LYS A 85 6.96 13.50 16.05
CA LYS A 85 6.80 12.54 17.15
C LYS A 85 6.26 13.20 18.43
N SER A 86 6.78 14.39 18.76
CA SER A 86 6.54 15.06 20.05
C SER A 86 5.11 15.53 20.27
N ASP A 87 4.49 16.15 19.27
CA ASP A 87 3.16 16.79 19.36
C ASP A 87 2.14 16.17 18.38
N ARG A 88 2.55 15.18 17.59
CA ARG A 88 1.75 14.53 16.52
C ARG A 88 1.25 15.51 15.47
N LYS A 89 1.81 16.73 15.39
CA LYS A 89 1.42 17.73 14.40
C LYS A 89 1.87 17.31 13.01
N ARG A 90 0.95 17.41 12.06
CA ARG A 90 1.24 17.19 10.63
C ARG A 90 1.71 18.49 9.99
N PHE A 91 2.72 18.40 9.15
CA PHE A 91 3.24 19.52 8.38
C PHE A 91 3.89 19.03 7.09
N THR A 92 3.97 19.92 6.11
CA THR A 92 4.55 19.63 4.79
C THR A 92 5.82 20.44 4.61
N LEU A 93 6.87 19.77 4.16
CA LEU A 93 8.16 20.37 3.80
C LEU A 93 8.41 20.15 2.31
N SER A 94 9.10 21.10 1.68
CA SER A 94 9.60 20.91 0.34
C SER A 94 10.91 20.11 0.36
N LEU A 95 11.11 19.25 -0.65
CA LEU A 95 12.24 18.32 -0.71
C LEU A 95 13.59 19.03 -0.86
N ASP A 96 13.60 20.25 -1.38
CA ASP A 96 14.79 21.10 -1.47
C ASP A 96 15.31 21.56 -0.09
N LYS A 97 14.46 21.54 0.95
CA LYS A 97 14.80 21.97 2.31
C LYS A 97 15.30 20.84 3.23
N ILE A 98 15.24 19.59 2.79
CA ILE A 98 15.73 18.44 3.56
C ILE A 98 17.07 17.95 3.00
N SER A 99 17.78 17.13 3.77
CA SER A 99 19.09 16.61 3.38
C SER A 99 19.03 15.74 2.12
N GLU A 100 20.16 15.56 1.45
CA GLU A 100 20.25 14.65 0.30
C GLU A 100 19.92 13.20 0.68
N GLY A 101 20.35 12.76 1.86
CA GLY A 101 20.02 11.42 2.36
C GLY A 101 18.53 11.23 2.56
N ASP A 102 17.84 12.24 3.11
CA ASP A 102 16.38 12.17 3.27
C ASP A 102 15.64 12.28 1.93
N ARG A 103 16.14 13.09 0.99
CA ARG A 103 15.59 13.12 -0.39
C ARG A 103 15.71 11.76 -1.07
N LYS A 104 16.87 11.13 -0.99
CA LYS A 104 17.11 9.79 -1.56
C LYS A 104 16.18 8.77 -0.94
N TRP A 105 16.05 8.80 0.39
CA TRP A 105 15.11 7.93 1.07
C TRP A 105 13.65 8.21 0.67
N VAL A 106 13.25 9.46 0.49
CA VAL A 106 11.89 9.79 0.00
C VAL A 106 11.69 9.29 -1.43
N ALA A 107 12.71 9.34 -2.30
CA ALA A 107 12.64 8.79 -3.64
C ALA A 107 12.45 7.26 -3.61
N GLU A 108 13.24 6.55 -2.80
CA GLU A 108 13.07 5.11 -2.57
C GLU A 108 11.70 4.80 -1.94
N ALA A 109 11.23 5.65 -1.02
CA ALA A 109 9.90 5.52 -0.43
C ALA A 109 8.79 5.78 -1.46
N LEU A 110 8.99 6.68 -2.44
CA LEU A 110 8.07 6.89 -3.56
C LEU A 110 8.05 5.68 -4.49
N GLU A 111 9.20 5.09 -4.79
CA GLU A 111 9.29 3.83 -5.53
C GLU A 111 8.63 2.66 -4.78
N ASN A 112 8.72 2.62 -3.45
CA ASN A 112 8.03 1.62 -2.63
C ASN A 112 6.54 1.94 -2.42
N LEU A 113 6.15 3.22 -2.45
CA LEU A 113 4.76 3.66 -2.46
C LEU A 113 4.07 3.32 -3.79
N ASP A 114 4.81 2.93 -4.82
CA ASP A 114 4.25 2.29 -6.02
C ASP A 114 3.71 0.87 -5.74
N GLY A 115 3.67 0.33 -4.51
CA GLY A 115 2.88 -0.88 -4.20
C GLY A 115 3.09 -1.45 -2.79
N PRO A 116 2.08 -1.95 -2.05
CA PRO A 116 2.40 -2.93 -1.01
C PRO A 116 3.02 -4.14 -1.74
N GLY A 117 3.98 -4.85 -1.13
CA GLY A 117 4.46 -6.10 -1.69
C GLY A 117 3.30 -6.97 -2.18
N GLU A 118 3.35 -7.35 -3.46
CA GLU A 118 2.45 -8.26 -4.18
C GLU A 118 1.09 -8.53 -3.51
N LYS A 119 0.20 -7.52 -3.45
CA LYS A 119 -1.21 -7.79 -3.13
C LYS A 119 -1.99 -7.84 -4.43
N GLU A 120 -2.32 -9.07 -4.85
CA GLU A 120 -3.26 -9.26 -5.96
C GLU A 120 -4.63 -8.64 -5.60
N PRO A 121 -5.38 -8.13 -6.58
CA PRO A 121 -6.70 -7.56 -6.36
C PRO A 121 -7.62 -8.69 -5.87
N SER A 122 -8.42 -8.42 -4.84
CA SER A 122 -9.27 -9.43 -4.21
C SER A 122 -10.71 -8.97 -4.10
N GLY A 123 -11.59 -9.92 -3.79
CA GLY A 123 -13.02 -9.68 -3.63
C GLY A 123 -13.66 -9.19 -4.93
N ILE A 124 -14.49 -8.16 -4.83
CA ILE A 124 -15.27 -7.66 -5.96
C ILE A 124 -14.42 -6.99 -7.06
N PHE A 125 -13.12 -6.77 -6.84
CA PHE A 125 -12.21 -6.10 -7.80
C PHE A 125 -11.25 -7.04 -8.51
N GLU A 126 -11.29 -8.34 -8.23
CA GLU A 126 -10.45 -9.33 -8.89
C GLU A 126 -10.70 -9.34 -10.41
N GLY A 127 -9.64 -9.25 -11.21
CA GLY A 127 -9.72 -9.26 -12.68
C GLY A 127 -10.28 -8.00 -13.34
N ARG A 128 -10.60 -6.93 -12.58
CA ARG A 128 -11.28 -5.73 -13.09
C ARG A 128 -10.34 -4.65 -13.63
N LEU A 129 -9.48 -5.01 -14.59
CA LEU A 129 -8.67 -4.05 -15.36
C LEU A 129 -9.19 -4.00 -16.80
N THR A 130 -10.34 -3.36 -17.00
CA THR A 130 -11.19 -3.61 -18.17
C THR A 130 -11.22 -2.47 -19.19
N GLU A 131 -10.82 -1.25 -18.83
CA GLU A 131 -10.99 -0.04 -19.66
C GLU A 131 -12.46 0.35 -19.91
N ASP A 132 -13.38 -0.26 -19.16
CA ASP A 132 -14.82 -0.02 -19.24
C ASP A 132 -15.39 0.44 -17.90
N TRP A 133 -16.53 1.11 -17.96
CA TRP A 133 -17.30 1.44 -16.76
C TRP A 133 -18.09 0.21 -16.33
N GLU A 134 -17.65 -0.46 -15.28
CA GLU A 134 -18.30 -1.66 -14.76
C GLU A 134 -19.48 -1.31 -13.85
N LYS A 135 -20.63 -1.96 -14.04
CA LYS A 135 -21.76 -1.87 -13.10
C LYS A 135 -21.44 -2.71 -11.89
N MET A 136 -21.49 -2.10 -10.73
CA MET A 136 -21.26 -2.75 -9.45
C MET A 136 -22.31 -2.34 -8.43
N GLU A 137 -22.49 -3.21 -7.46
CA GLU A 137 -23.39 -3.02 -6.34
C GLU A 137 -22.77 -3.72 -5.13
N TYR A 138 -22.81 -3.05 -4.00
CA TYR A 138 -22.40 -3.62 -2.71
C TYR A 138 -23.44 -3.17 -1.68
N GLU A 139 -24.08 -4.14 -1.04
CA GLU A 139 -25.27 -3.92 -0.22
C GLU A 139 -26.34 -3.16 -1.01
N SER A 140 -26.71 -1.94 -0.62
CA SER A 140 -27.68 -1.10 -1.32
C SER A 140 -27.05 -0.02 -2.21
N LEU A 141 -25.72 0.12 -2.19
CA LEU A 141 -25.02 1.16 -2.93
C LEU A 141 -24.66 0.66 -4.33
N LYS A 142 -25.29 1.26 -5.34
CA LYS A 142 -24.92 1.08 -6.74
C LYS A 142 -23.80 2.03 -7.11
N PHE A 143 -22.81 1.52 -7.82
CA PHE A 143 -21.68 2.32 -8.27
C PHE A 143 -21.11 1.84 -9.59
N ARG A 144 -20.32 2.73 -10.18
CA ARG A 144 -19.55 2.49 -11.38
C ARG A 144 -18.07 2.51 -11.03
N PHE A 145 -17.37 1.49 -11.49
CA PHE A 145 -15.94 1.37 -11.34
C PHE A 145 -15.27 1.48 -12.71
N TYR A 146 -14.17 2.21 -12.78
CA TYR A 146 -13.36 2.32 -13.99
C TYR A 146 -11.88 2.15 -13.64
N SER A 147 -11.20 1.42 -14.53
CA SER A 147 -9.77 1.10 -14.49
C SER A 147 -9.27 0.92 -15.92
N GLU A 148 -7.97 0.87 -16.15
CA GLU A 148 -7.39 0.62 -17.47
C GLU A 148 -6.61 -0.69 -17.51
N LYS A 149 -6.64 -1.38 -18.66
CA LYS A 149 -5.89 -2.64 -18.90
C LYS A 149 -4.38 -2.52 -18.68
N ARG A 150 -3.83 -1.32 -18.90
CA ARG A 150 -2.38 -1.04 -18.74
C ARG A 150 -1.96 -0.83 -17.29
N MET A 151 -2.91 -0.68 -16.36
CA MET A 151 -2.58 -0.57 -14.95
C MET A 151 -2.05 -1.91 -14.46
N SER A 152 -1.11 -1.87 -13.50
CA SER A 152 -0.57 -3.09 -12.89
C SER A 152 -1.28 -3.37 -11.58
N SER A 153 -1.72 -4.61 -11.35
CA SER A 153 -2.24 -5.07 -10.05
C SER A 153 -1.18 -5.06 -8.95
N LYS A 154 0.10 -5.16 -9.34
CA LYS A 154 1.24 -5.13 -8.43
C LYS A 154 1.63 -3.73 -8.00
N LYS A 155 0.96 -2.69 -8.55
CA LYS A 155 1.22 -1.29 -8.22
C LYS A 155 0.09 -0.62 -7.46
N ARG A 156 0.43 0.30 -6.56
CA ARG A 156 -0.51 1.25 -5.99
C ARG A 156 -0.88 2.27 -7.06
N HIS A 157 -2.17 2.50 -7.21
CA HIS A 157 -2.70 3.57 -8.04
C HIS A 157 -3.55 4.50 -7.19
N PRO A 158 -3.60 5.81 -7.52
CA PRO A 158 -4.52 6.74 -6.88
C PRO A 158 -5.97 6.25 -7.00
N LEU A 159 -6.77 6.54 -5.98
CA LEU A 159 -8.22 6.36 -5.99
C LEU A 159 -8.90 7.72 -6.14
N LEU A 160 -9.69 7.87 -7.19
CA LEU A 160 -10.58 9.01 -7.38
C LEU A 160 -12.01 8.60 -7.08
N ILE A 161 -12.65 9.32 -6.17
CA ILE A 161 -14.08 9.16 -5.86
C ILE A 161 -14.82 10.36 -6.45
N PHE A 162 -15.68 10.11 -7.42
CA PHE A 162 -16.51 11.10 -8.08
C PHE A 162 -17.92 11.08 -7.49
N LEU A 163 -18.29 12.15 -6.78
CA LEU A 163 -19.63 12.33 -6.25
C LEU A 163 -20.43 13.25 -7.17
N HIS A 164 -21.52 12.72 -7.76
CA HIS A 164 -22.36 13.47 -8.68
C HIS A 164 -23.16 14.57 -7.96
N GLY A 165 -23.63 15.56 -8.72
CA GLY A 165 -24.57 16.58 -8.26
C GLY A 165 -26.02 16.11 -8.32
N ARG A 166 -26.96 16.97 -7.87
CA ARG A 166 -28.40 16.70 -7.92
C ARG A 166 -28.90 16.43 -9.34
N GLY A 167 -29.91 15.59 -9.48
CA GLY A 167 -30.50 15.13 -10.73
C GLY A 167 -29.87 13.85 -11.29
N SER A 168 -28.85 13.31 -10.61
CA SER A 168 -28.13 12.11 -11.04
C SER A 168 -28.23 10.94 -10.06
N GLY A 169 -28.88 11.14 -8.91
CA GLY A 169 -29.23 10.07 -8.00
C GLY A 169 -30.34 9.16 -8.54
N GLY A 170 -30.51 8.02 -7.90
CA GLY A 170 -31.47 6.98 -8.27
C GLY A 170 -30.85 5.59 -8.19
N SER A 171 -31.40 4.66 -8.97
CA SER A 171 -31.07 3.22 -8.89
C SER A 171 -30.73 2.58 -10.24
N ASP A 172 -30.57 3.38 -11.31
CA ASP A 172 -30.27 2.89 -12.66
C ASP A 172 -28.79 2.53 -12.90
N ASN A 173 -27.91 2.99 -12.01
CA ASN A 173 -26.46 2.89 -12.08
C ASN A 173 -25.88 3.48 -13.38
N GLU A 174 -26.52 4.52 -13.93
CA GLU A 174 -26.10 5.19 -15.17
C GLU A 174 -25.96 6.70 -15.03
N LYS A 175 -26.96 7.36 -14.43
CA LYS A 175 -27.04 8.83 -14.47
C LYS A 175 -25.88 9.52 -13.77
N GLN A 176 -25.24 8.89 -12.78
CA GLN A 176 -24.08 9.45 -12.10
C GLN A 176 -22.86 9.62 -13.00
N LEU A 177 -22.83 8.93 -14.15
CA LEU A 177 -21.76 9.08 -15.13
C LEU A 177 -21.98 10.25 -16.10
N ASN A 178 -23.12 10.94 -16.01
CA ASN A 178 -23.37 12.11 -16.83
C ASN A 178 -22.43 13.25 -16.43
N GLY A 179 -21.89 13.95 -17.43
CA GLY A 179 -21.00 15.10 -17.22
C GLY A 179 -19.52 14.75 -17.25
N ILE A 180 -18.73 15.37 -16.36
CA ILE A 180 -17.27 15.47 -16.51
C ILE A 180 -16.51 14.16 -16.23
N VAL A 181 -17.11 13.21 -15.51
CA VAL A 181 -16.37 12.01 -15.06
C VAL A 181 -15.93 11.11 -16.21
N ARG A 182 -16.75 10.94 -17.25
CA ARG A 182 -16.35 10.21 -18.47
C ARG A 182 -15.20 10.90 -19.20
N ASN A 183 -15.26 12.23 -19.30
CA ASN A 183 -14.20 13.04 -19.90
C ASN A 183 -12.89 12.96 -19.09
N PHE A 184 -12.99 12.83 -17.77
CA PHE A 184 -11.83 12.64 -16.92
C PHE A 184 -11.18 11.28 -17.20
N ALA A 185 -11.96 10.19 -17.21
CA ALA A 185 -11.48 8.83 -17.48
C ALA A 185 -10.81 8.70 -18.85
N GLN A 186 -11.34 9.38 -19.87
CA GLN A 186 -10.78 9.37 -21.24
C GLN A 186 -9.74 10.48 -21.47
N GLY A 187 -9.54 11.36 -20.49
CA GLY A 187 -8.82 12.61 -20.63
C GLY A 187 -7.30 12.49 -20.50
N ARG A 188 -6.61 13.59 -20.85
CA ARG A 188 -5.13 13.67 -20.74
C ARG A 188 -4.61 13.50 -19.32
N PHE A 189 -5.40 13.86 -18.31
CA PHE A 189 -4.99 13.74 -16.91
C PHE A 189 -4.87 12.27 -16.51
N HIS A 190 -5.91 11.48 -16.75
CA HIS A 190 -5.93 10.05 -16.46
C HIS A 190 -4.90 9.29 -17.30
N LYS A 191 -4.69 9.73 -18.56
CA LYS A 191 -3.62 9.18 -19.40
C LYS A 191 -2.22 9.31 -18.82
N LYS A 192 -1.95 10.41 -18.11
CA LYS A 192 -0.66 10.68 -17.45
C LYS A 192 -0.59 10.12 -16.04
N ASN A 193 -1.73 9.98 -15.37
CA ASN A 193 -1.85 9.52 -13.98
C ASN A 193 -2.97 8.47 -13.92
N PRO A 194 -2.68 7.21 -14.33
CA PRO A 194 -3.66 6.12 -14.23
C PRO A 194 -4.17 5.99 -12.79
N SER A 195 -5.47 5.86 -12.62
CA SER A 195 -6.13 5.85 -11.32
C SER A 195 -7.31 4.90 -11.31
N PHE A 196 -7.73 4.40 -10.15
CA PHE A 196 -9.04 3.79 -10.02
C PHE A 196 -10.09 4.87 -9.87
N ILE A 197 -11.21 4.78 -10.59
CA ILE A 197 -12.31 5.76 -10.47
C ILE A 197 -13.55 5.04 -9.95
N PHE A 198 -14.11 5.59 -8.88
CA PHE A 198 -15.39 5.18 -8.31
C PHE A 198 -16.41 6.28 -8.46
N ALA A 199 -17.53 5.98 -9.09
CA ALA A 199 -18.67 6.87 -9.23
C ALA A 199 -19.91 6.20 -8.62
N PRO A 200 -20.12 6.33 -7.29
CA PRO A 200 -21.34 5.87 -6.65
C PRO A 200 -22.55 6.66 -7.14
N GLN A 201 -23.72 6.03 -7.15
CA GLN A 201 -25.00 6.69 -7.35
C GLN A 201 -25.69 6.84 -6.00
N CYS A 202 -25.98 8.08 -5.62
CA CYS A 202 -26.77 8.35 -4.42
C CYS A 202 -28.19 7.78 -4.64
N PRO A 203 -28.68 6.90 -3.73
CA PRO A 203 -29.99 6.27 -3.91
C PRO A 203 -31.15 7.26 -3.80
N ASP A 204 -30.99 8.32 -3.01
CA ASP A 204 -31.99 9.36 -2.79
C ASP A 204 -31.46 10.74 -3.26
N ASP A 205 -31.78 11.09 -4.50
CA ASP A 205 -31.37 12.36 -5.11
C ASP A 205 -31.92 13.60 -4.39
N SER A 206 -33.01 13.45 -3.62
CA SER A 206 -33.61 14.55 -2.86
C SER A 206 -32.78 14.91 -1.63
N LYS A 207 -32.21 13.91 -0.97
CA LYS A 207 -31.32 14.08 0.20
C LYS A 207 -29.85 14.30 -0.22
N GLY A 208 -29.45 13.78 -1.38
CA GLY A 208 -28.08 13.84 -1.87
C GLY A 208 -27.11 13.10 -0.95
N TRP A 209 -25.85 13.54 -0.87
CA TRP A 209 -24.83 12.84 -0.07
C TRP A 209 -24.87 13.10 1.44
N ARG A 210 -25.95 13.68 1.96
CA ARG A 210 -26.10 14.02 3.39
C ARG A 210 -27.05 13.02 4.05
N GLY A 211 -26.69 12.52 5.24
CA GLY A 211 -27.52 11.60 6.03
C GLY A 211 -26.89 10.22 6.23
N GLU A 212 -27.59 9.35 6.94
CA GLU A 212 -27.22 7.95 7.15
C GLU A 212 -27.86 7.08 6.08
N TYR A 213 -27.04 6.42 5.25
CA TYR A 213 -27.49 5.55 4.15
C TYR A 213 -27.18 4.07 4.39
N LEU A 214 -26.55 3.75 5.52
CA LEU A 214 -26.08 2.40 5.86
C LEU A 214 -27.02 1.69 6.86
N ALA A 215 -28.17 2.28 7.20
CA ALA A 215 -29.06 1.78 8.25
C ALA A 215 -30.24 0.92 7.74
N ASP A 216 -30.29 0.57 6.44
CA ASP A 216 -31.37 -0.24 5.86
C ASP A 216 -30.86 -1.60 5.31
N VAL A 217 -29.99 -2.30 6.05
CA VAL A 217 -29.55 -3.68 5.74
C VAL A 217 -29.71 -4.60 6.95
#